data_AF-A0A0N9XQI9-F1
#
_entry.id   AF-A0A0N9XQI9-F1
#
_cell.length_a   1.000
_cell.length_b   1.000
_cell.length_c   1.000
_cell.angle_alpha   90.00
_cell.angle_beta   90.00
_cell.angle_gamma   90.00
#
_symmetry.space_group_name_H-M   'P 1'
#
loop_
_entity.id
_entity.type
_entity.pdbx_description
1 polymer ?
#
loop_
_entity_poly.entity_id
_entity_poly.type
_entity_poly.pdbx_seq_one_letter_code
_entity_poly.pdbx_strand_id
1 'polypeptide(L)'
;MISVPALAAHAKMAPAALYAHFPSIEVVFAELYLDRVIQLPLVIDPAARPTTRVTEQLTALTLLMADEPRLARACTQALLSTDDDVVEDVRSRIAAEVNRRISTALGGGAWPEVLATLEAVFWGALLQAQTGAMSYRQMARRLETMISLIVPGD
;
A
#
# COMPACT_ATOMS: atom_id res chain seq x y z
N MET A 1 9.93 2.67 21.94
CA MET A 1 8.88 1.78 21.40
C MET A 1 7.61 2.61 21.35
N ILE A 2 6.99 2.78 20.18
CA ILE A 2 5.73 3.52 20.06
C ILE A 2 4.62 2.56 20.52
N SER A 3 3.72 3.00 21.39
CA SER A 3 2.61 2.22 21.92
C SER A 3 1.33 3.06 21.90
N VAL A 4 0.16 2.40 21.94
CA VAL A 4 -1.14 3.09 21.98
C VAL A 4 -1.25 4.06 23.16
N PRO A 5 -0.83 3.73 24.41
CA PRO A 5 -0.86 4.69 25.50
C PRO A 5 0.07 5.90 25.31
N ALA A 6 1.27 5.70 24.76
CA ALA A 6 2.18 6.79 24.47
C ALA A 6 1.62 7.74 23.39
N LEU A 7 0.93 7.17 22.39
CA LEU A 7 0.25 7.94 21.36
C LEU A 7 -0.96 8.71 21.93
N ALA A 8 -1.75 8.08 22.80
CA ALA A 8 -2.87 8.73 23.48
C ALA A 8 -2.41 9.93 24.30
N ALA A 9 -1.31 9.79 25.05
CA ALA A 9 -0.70 10.89 25.78
C ALA A 9 -0.27 12.05 24.86
N HIS A 10 0.33 11.74 23.70
CA HIS A 10 0.71 12.75 22.71
C HIS A 10 -0.50 13.45 22.09
N ALA A 11 -1.57 12.70 21.80
CA ALA A 11 -2.83 13.21 21.26
C ALA A 11 -3.72 13.90 22.32
N LYS A 12 -3.28 13.95 23.60
CA LYS A 12 -4.07 14.46 24.74
C LYS A 12 -5.43 13.75 24.88
N MET A 13 -5.46 12.45 24.56
CA MET A 13 -6.63 11.58 24.69
C MET A 13 -6.44 10.57 25.82
N ALA A 14 -7.55 10.09 26.39
CA ALA A 14 -7.51 8.95 27.29
C ALA A 14 -7.14 7.67 26.51
N PRO A 15 -6.26 6.78 27.02
CA PRO A 15 -5.90 5.54 26.34
C PRO A 15 -7.11 4.69 25.97
N ALA A 16 -8.11 4.58 26.85
CA ALA A 16 -9.35 3.84 26.59
C ALA A 16 -10.13 4.39 25.38
N ALA A 17 -10.14 5.72 25.19
CA ALA A 17 -10.77 6.34 24.03
C ALA A 17 -10.00 6.01 22.74
N LEU A 18 -8.66 5.95 22.81
CA LEU A 18 -7.86 5.59 21.64
C LEU A 18 -7.98 4.10 21.32
N TYR A 19 -8.02 3.21 22.32
CA TYR A 19 -8.24 1.77 22.12
C TYR A 19 -9.59 1.44 21.49
N ALA A 20 -10.63 2.26 21.73
CA ALA A 20 -11.93 2.10 21.09
C ALA A 20 -11.85 2.29 19.55
N HIS A 21 -10.86 3.03 19.06
CA HIS A 21 -10.63 3.25 17.63
C HIS A 21 -9.48 2.41 17.07
N PHE A 22 -8.43 2.20 17.86
CA PHE A 22 -7.21 1.51 17.46
C PHE A 22 -6.81 0.49 18.53
N PRO A 23 -7.30 -0.75 18.43
CA PRO A 23 -7.08 -1.78 19.46
C PRO A 23 -5.60 -2.16 19.62
N SER A 24 -4.79 -1.98 18.58
CA SER A 24 -3.34 -2.25 18.60
C SER A 24 -2.55 -1.14 17.90
N ILE A 25 -1.23 -1.13 18.12
CA ILE A 25 -0.35 -0.16 17.45
C ILE A 25 -0.22 -0.49 15.95
N GLU A 26 -0.36 -1.76 15.59
CA GLU A 26 -0.42 -2.25 14.22
C GLU A 26 -1.60 -1.65 13.46
N VAL A 27 -2.79 -1.57 14.07
CA VAL A 27 -3.96 -0.89 13.46
C VAL A 27 -3.69 0.59 13.27
N VAL A 28 -3.09 1.28 14.26
CA VAL A 28 -2.72 2.70 14.09
C VAL A 28 -1.83 2.88 12.87
N PHE A 29 -0.80 2.04 12.71
CA PHE A 29 0.12 2.15 11.58
C PHE A 29 -0.54 1.82 10.25
N ALA A 30 -1.43 0.83 10.21
CA ALA A 30 -2.18 0.49 9.01
C ALA A 30 -3.16 1.59 8.61
N GLU A 31 -3.91 2.16 9.56
CA GLU A 31 -4.85 3.27 9.29
C GLU A 31 -4.11 4.53 8.86
N LEU A 32 -2.96 4.83 9.48
CA LEU A 32 -2.12 5.95 9.07
C LEU A 32 -1.54 5.74 7.67
N TYR A 33 -1.20 4.51 7.28
CA TYR A 33 -0.78 4.23 5.92
C TYR A 33 -1.95 4.37 4.94
N LEU A 34 -3.11 3.82 5.27
CA LEU A 34 -4.31 3.92 4.44
C LEU A 34 -4.71 5.38 4.20
N ASP A 35 -4.71 6.23 5.25
CA ASP A 35 -4.94 7.66 5.12
C ASP A 35 -3.97 8.28 4.11
N ARG A 36 -2.67 8.05 4.29
CA ARG A 36 -1.65 8.57 3.36
C ARG A 36 -1.82 8.06 1.93
N VAL A 37 -2.20 6.79 1.75
CA VAL A 37 -2.48 6.22 0.43
C VAL A 37 -3.70 6.89 -0.19
N ILE A 38 -4.79 7.10 0.55
CA ILE A 38 -6.00 7.76 0.05
C ILE A 38 -5.71 9.21 -0.35
N GLN A 39 -4.85 9.91 0.41
CA GLN A 39 -4.45 11.29 0.11
C GLN A 39 -3.55 11.43 -1.13
N LEU A 40 -2.92 10.34 -1.60
CA LEU A 40 -2.15 10.39 -2.84
C LEU A 40 -3.08 10.69 -4.03
N PRO A 41 -2.74 11.64 -4.92
CA PRO A 41 -3.57 11.92 -6.09
C PRO A 41 -3.80 10.67 -6.93
N LEU A 42 -5.05 10.42 -7.33
CA LEU A 42 -5.40 9.47 -8.39
C LEU A 42 -5.72 10.27 -9.66
N VAL A 43 -4.68 10.86 -10.24
CA VAL A 43 -4.77 11.57 -11.52
C VAL A 43 -4.22 10.65 -12.60
N ILE A 44 -5.05 10.37 -13.61
CA ILE A 44 -4.69 9.52 -14.73
C ILE A 44 -4.60 10.43 -15.97
N ASP A 45 -3.41 10.52 -16.57
CA ASP A 45 -3.26 11.15 -17.88
C ASP A 45 -3.85 10.23 -18.95
N PRO A 46 -4.95 10.60 -19.63
CA PRO A 46 -5.56 9.75 -20.65
C PRO A 46 -4.70 9.61 -21.91
N ALA A 47 -3.72 10.48 -22.14
CA ALA A 47 -2.80 10.40 -23.28
C ALA A 47 -1.63 9.45 -23.03
N ALA A 48 -1.36 9.10 -21.76
CA ALA A 48 -0.27 8.20 -21.40
C ALA A 48 -0.64 6.73 -21.66
N ARG A 49 0.37 5.91 -21.96
CA ARG A 49 0.19 4.46 -22.15
C ARG A 49 -0.26 3.79 -20.85
N PRO A 50 -1.05 2.69 -20.91
CA PRO A 50 -1.46 1.93 -19.72
C PRO A 50 -0.29 1.53 -18.80
N THR A 51 0.83 1.08 -19.37
CA THR A 51 2.07 0.78 -18.64
C THR A 51 2.57 1.96 -17.82
N THR A 52 2.62 3.15 -18.41
CA THR A 52 3.06 4.40 -17.75
C THR A 52 2.11 4.77 -16.62
N ARG A 53 0.79 4.78 -16.88
CA ARG A 53 -0.23 5.15 -15.90
C ARG A 53 -0.18 4.23 -14.67
N VAL A 54 -0.08 2.91 -14.87
CA VAL A 54 0.03 1.94 -13.77
C VAL A 54 1.34 2.10 -13.02
N THR A 55 2.45 2.30 -13.74
CA THR A 55 3.78 2.51 -13.13
C THR A 55 3.79 3.72 -12.23
N GLU A 56 3.23 4.85 -12.66
CA GLU A 56 3.12 6.06 -11.86
C GLU A 56 2.35 5.83 -10.57
N GLN A 57 1.17 5.18 -10.66
CA GLN A 57 0.35 4.90 -9.48
C GLN A 57 1.04 3.98 -8.47
N LEU A 58 1.63 2.87 -8.92
CA LEU A 58 2.31 1.94 -8.02
C LEU A 58 3.65 2.50 -7.49
N THR A 59 4.33 3.33 -8.27
CA THR A 59 5.53 4.05 -7.82
C THR A 59 5.19 5.02 -6.70
N ALA A 60 4.07 5.75 -6.78
CA ALA A 60 3.64 6.66 -5.73
C ALA A 60 3.39 5.92 -4.39
N LEU A 61 2.74 4.75 -4.43
CA LEU A 61 2.51 3.91 -3.25
C LEU A 61 3.83 3.44 -2.62
N THR A 62 4.79 3.02 -3.45
CA THR A 62 6.08 2.51 -2.96
C THR A 62 7.00 3.59 -2.43
N LEU A 63 6.94 4.81 -2.97
CA LEU A 63 7.71 5.94 -2.43
C LEU A 63 7.20 6.37 -1.06
N LEU A 64 5.89 6.29 -0.82
CA LEU A 64 5.32 6.52 0.50
C LEU A 64 5.91 5.57 1.57
N MET A 65 6.15 4.32 1.19
CA MET A 65 6.84 3.33 2.03
C MET A 65 8.33 3.66 2.21
N ALA A 66 8.97 4.21 1.18
CA ALA A 66 10.40 4.53 1.20
C ALA A 66 10.75 5.74 2.08
N ASP A 67 9.84 6.71 2.20
CA ASP A 67 10.07 7.92 2.99
C ASP A 67 9.89 7.68 4.50
N GLU A 68 9.09 6.67 4.88
CA GLU A 68 8.88 6.26 6.28
C GLU A 68 9.10 4.73 6.47
N PRO A 69 10.34 4.21 6.37
CA PRO A 69 10.59 2.76 6.34
C PRO A 69 10.12 2.00 7.58
N ARG A 70 10.09 2.66 8.74
CA ARG A 70 9.60 2.05 10.00
C ARG A 70 8.08 1.85 9.95
N LEU A 71 7.35 2.85 9.48
CA LEU A 71 5.91 2.77 9.27
C LEU A 71 5.59 1.69 8.23
N ALA A 72 6.33 1.70 7.12
CA ALA A 72 6.21 0.71 6.07
C ALA A 72 6.37 -0.71 6.58
N ARG A 73 7.39 -0.96 7.42
CA ARG A 73 7.65 -2.29 7.97
C ARG A 73 6.55 -2.77 8.92
N ALA A 74 6.04 -1.88 9.77
CA ALA A 74 4.97 -2.19 10.71
C ALA A 74 3.65 -2.42 9.98
N CYS A 75 3.32 -1.56 9.01
CA CYS A 75 2.13 -1.70 8.18
C CYS A 75 2.20 -2.95 7.30
N THR A 76 3.33 -3.22 6.65
CA THR A 76 3.49 -4.44 5.83
C THR A 76 3.37 -5.70 6.67
N GLN A 77 3.91 -5.72 7.89
CA GLN A 77 3.70 -6.83 8.82
C GLN A 77 2.21 -7.01 9.17
N ALA A 78 1.49 -5.92 9.46
CA ALA A 78 0.05 -5.96 9.72
C ALA A 78 -0.74 -6.44 8.49
N LEU A 79 -0.37 -5.97 7.30
CA LEU A 79 -1.01 -6.34 6.03
C LEU A 79 -0.80 -7.81 5.67
N LEU A 80 0.35 -8.39 6.02
CA LEU A 80 0.69 -9.78 5.68
C LEU A 80 0.34 -10.78 6.79
N SER A 81 0.04 -10.33 8.02
CA SER A 81 -0.36 -11.19 9.12
C SER A 81 -1.72 -11.83 8.84
N THR A 82 -1.82 -13.15 8.80
CA THR A 82 -3.08 -13.87 8.56
C THR A 82 -3.91 -14.12 9.83
N ASP A 83 -3.30 -13.96 11.01
CA ASP A 83 -3.84 -14.50 12.26
C ASP A 83 -4.45 -13.42 13.18
N ASP A 84 -4.56 -12.18 12.67
CA ASP A 84 -4.99 -11.04 13.47
C ASP A 84 -6.24 -10.38 12.86
N ASP A 85 -7.42 -10.80 13.33
CA ASP A 85 -8.73 -10.26 12.93
C ASP A 85 -8.80 -8.73 13.10
N VAL A 86 -8.00 -8.19 14.02
CA VAL A 86 -7.99 -6.77 14.38
C VAL A 86 -7.50 -5.89 13.23
N VAL A 87 -6.67 -6.41 12.32
CA VAL A 87 -6.15 -5.68 11.14
C VAL A 87 -6.85 -6.05 9.83
N GLU A 88 -7.82 -6.97 9.86
CA GLU A 88 -8.49 -7.47 8.64
C GLU A 88 -9.24 -6.37 7.89
N ASP A 89 -9.98 -5.51 8.60
CA ASP A 89 -10.76 -4.41 8.00
C ASP A 89 -9.86 -3.43 7.25
N VAL A 90 -8.85 -2.89 7.94
CA VAL A 90 -7.93 -1.91 7.36
C VAL A 90 -7.09 -2.53 6.23
N ARG A 91 -6.70 -3.80 6.35
CA ARG A 91 -6.04 -4.54 5.26
C ARG A 91 -6.92 -4.63 4.02
N SER A 92 -8.20 -4.96 4.18
CA SER A 92 -9.15 -5.08 3.07
C SER A 92 -9.36 -3.73 2.38
N ARG A 93 -9.42 -2.63 3.15
CA ARG A 93 -9.52 -1.26 2.62
C ARG A 93 -8.26 -0.83 1.86
N ILE A 94 -7.07 -1.19 2.34
CA ILE A 94 -5.81 -0.94 1.62
C ILE A 94 -5.77 -1.74 0.33
N ALA A 95 -6.15 -3.02 0.35
CA ALA A 95 -6.22 -3.84 -0.86
C ALA A 95 -7.21 -3.27 -1.88
N ALA A 96 -8.39 -2.84 -1.44
CA ALA A 96 -9.37 -2.18 -2.30
C ALA A 96 -8.83 -0.87 -2.92
N GLU A 97 -8.03 -0.10 -2.18
CA GLU A 97 -7.44 1.12 -2.70
C GLU A 97 -6.32 0.86 -3.72
N VAL A 98 -5.49 -0.17 -3.51
CA VAL A 98 -4.52 -0.65 -4.51
C VAL A 98 -5.24 -1.11 -5.78
N ASN A 99 -6.30 -1.92 -5.62
CA ASN A 99 -7.15 -2.39 -6.72
C ASN A 99 -7.75 -1.22 -7.51
N ARG A 100 -8.32 -0.23 -6.80
CA ARG A 100 -8.90 0.98 -7.40
C ARG A 100 -7.89 1.74 -8.23
N ARG A 101 -6.65 1.88 -7.75
CA ARG A 101 -5.59 2.58 -8.49
C ARG A 101 -5.16 1.83 -9.74
N ILE A 102 -4.96 0.52 -9.64
CA ILE A 102 -4.57 -0.31 -10.79
C ILE A 102 -5.68 -0.32 -11.84
N SER A 103 -6.93 -0.59 -11.44
CA SER A 103 -8.08 -0.61 -12.36
C SER A 103 -8.29 0.74 -13.07
N THR A 104 -8.22 1.85 -12.33
CA THR A 104 -8.38 3.19 -12.91
C THR A 104 -7.24 3.51 -13.87
N ALA A 105 -6.00 3.14 -13.53
CA ALA A 105 -4.83 3.36 -14.39
C ALA A 105 -4.80 2.47 -15.64
N LEU A 106 -5.31 1.25 -15.57
CA LEU A 106 -5.50 0.38 -16.73
C LEU A 106 -6.58 0.95 -17.66
N GLY A 107 -7.66 1.49 -17.10
CA GLY A 107 -8.80 2.00 -17.84
C GLY A 107 -9.78 0.92 -18.28
N GLY A 108 -10.81 1.32 -19.04
CA GLY A 108 -11.85 0.41 -19.51
C GLY A 108 -11.33 -0.64 -20.50
N GLY A 109 -11.82 -1.88 -20.39
CA GLY A 109 -11.50 -2.96 -21.31
C GLY A 109 -10.26 -3.80 -20.94
N ALA A 110 -9.55 -3.44 -19.87
CA ALA A 110 -8.47 -4.27 -19.36
C ALA A 110 -8.99 -5.62 -18.85
N TRP A 111 -8.24 -6.68 -19.13
CA TRP A 111 -8.59 -8.02 -18.69
C TRP A 111 -8.44 -8.15 -17.16
N PRO A 112 -9.41 -8.79 -16.46
CA PRO A 112 -9.32 -9.02 -15.02
C PRO A 112 -8.01 -9.72 -14.59
N GLU A 113 -7.49 -10.60 -15.43
CA GLU A 113 -6.25 -11.35 -15.20
C GLU A 113 -5.02 -10.43 -15.17
N VAL A 114 -5.00 -9.37 -15.99
CA VAL A 114 -3.92 -8.37 -16.00
C VAL A 114 -3.92 -7.62 -14.66
N LEU A 115 -5.10 -7.20 -14.20
CA LEU A 115 -5.25 -6.54 -12.91
C LEU A 115 -4.79 -7.45 -11.76
N ALA A 116 -5.28 -8.69 -11.71
CA ALA A 116 -4.93 -9.64 -10.66
C ALA A 116 -3.41 -9.95 -10.65
N THR A 117 -2.79 -10.03 -11.82
CA THR A 117 -1.34 -10.24 -11.95
C THR A 117 -0.55 -9.04 -11.43
N LEU A 118 -1.00 -7.81 -11.72
CA LEU A 118 -0.37 -6.59 -11.22
C LEU A 118 -0.49 -6.47 -9.70
N GLU A 119 -1.64 -6.82 -9.12
CA GLU A 119 -1.82 -6.88 -7.67
C GLU A 119 -0.87 -7.90 -7.03
N ALA A 120 -0.81 -9.12 -7.58
CA ALA A 120 0.09 -10.16 -7.09
C ALA A 120 1.56 -9.72 -7.14
N VAL A 121 1.97 -9.05 -8.22
CA VAL A 121 3.31 -8.48 -8.35
C VAL A 121 3.58 -7.40 -7.31
N PHE A 122 2.64 -6.48 -7.09
CA PHE A 122 2.79 -5.42 -6.10
C PHE A 122 2.98 -6.02 -4.70
N TRP A 123 2.12 -6.95 -4.29
CA TRP A 123 2.20 -7.60 -2.97
C TRP A 123 3.45 -8.47 -2.82
N GLY A 124 3.84 -9.22 -3.86
CA GLY A 124 5.05 -10.03 -3.87
C GLY A 124 6.33 -9.19 -3.78
N ALA A 125 6.33 -8.03 -4.44
CA ALA A 125 7.41 -7.06 -4.35
C ALA A 125 7.46 -6.41 -2.96
N LEU A 126 6.30 -6.10 -2.36
CA LEU A 126 6.21 -5.58 -0.99
C LEU A 126 6.78 -6.60 0.03
N LEU A 127 6.43 -7.87 -0.12
CA LEU A 127 6.95 -8.96 0.72
C LEU A 127 8.47 -9.08 0.61
N GLN A 128 9.05 -9.00 -0.59
CA GLN A 128 10.50 -9.00 -0.78
C GLN A 128 11.18 -7.78 -0.14
N ALA A 129 10.53 -6.62 -0.15
CA ALA A 129 11.05 -5.44 0.53
C ALA A 129 11.07 -5.63 2.06
N GLN A 130 10.00 -6.22 2.59
CA GLN A 130 9.86 -6.52 4.02
C GLN A 130 10.92 -7.49 4.54
N THR A 131 11.26 -8.53 3.76
CA THR A 131 12.28 -9.51 4.13
C THR A 131 13.71 -9.01 3.95
N GLY A 132 13.88 -7.79 3.42
CA GLY A 132 15.19 -7.19 3.16
C GLY A 132 15.85 -7.67 1.88
N ALA A 133 15.18 -8.46 1.05
CA ALA A 133 15.68 -8.88 -0.27
C ALA A 133 15.83 -7.69 -1.23
N MET A 134 15.08 -6.61 -0.99
CA MET A 134 15.27 -5.32 -1.66
C MET A 134 14.80 -4.15 -0.79
N SER A 135 15.23 -2.92 -1.12
CA SER A 135 14.69 -1.69 -0.52
C SER A 135 13.40 -1.23 -1.23
N TYR A 136 12.57 -0.45 -0.55
CA TYR A 136 11.37 0.17 -1.17
C TYR A 136 11.71 1.05 -2.39
N ARG A 137 12.87 1.72 -2.42
CA ARG A 137 13.33 2.45 -3.61
C ARG A 137 13.74 1.51 -4.76
N GLN A 138 14.30 0.34 -4.46
CA GLN A 138 14.55 -0.68 -5.48
C GLN A 138 13.24 -1.30 -5.99
N MET A 139 12.25 -1.50 -5.11
CA MET A 139 10.90 -1.93 -5.48
C MET A 139 10.28 -0.96 -6.49
N ALA A 140 10.28 0.35 -6.19
CA ALA A 140 9.76 1.39 -7.09
C ALA A 140 10.38 1.31 -8.50
N ARG A 141 11.71 1.15 -8.59
CA ARG A 141 12.40 1.00 -9.89
C ARG A 141 12.09 -0.32 -10.60
N ARG A 142 11.95 -1.42 -9.86
CA ARG A 142 11.68 -2.74 -10.45
C ARG A 142 10.24 -2.90 -10.92
N LEU A 143 9.30 -2.21 -10.29
CA LEU A 143 7.89 -2.28 -10.66
C LEU A 143 7.66 -1.87 -12.11
N GLU A 144 8.33 -0.81 -12.59
CA GLU A 144 8.26 -0.41 -14.01
C GLU A 144 8.59 -1.58 -14.95
N THR A 145 9.70 -2.28 -14.67
CA THR A 145 10.08 -3.46 -15.46
C THR A 145 9.04 -4.57 -15.37
N MET A 146 8.57 -4.91 -14.16
CA MET A 146 7.57 -5.98 -13.99
C MET A 146 6.25 -5.64 -14.70
N ILE A 147 5.79 -4.39 -14.62
CA ILE A 147 4.57 -3.90 -15.27
C ILE A 147 4.71 -3.99 -16.78
N SER A 148 5.86 -3.61 -17.35
CA SER A 148 6.11 -3.69 -18.80
C SER A 148 6.07 -5.11 -19.37
N LEU A 149 6.27 -6.13 -18.53
CA LEU A 149 6.17 -7.54 -18.93
C LEU A 149 4.73 -8.06 -18.91
N ILE A 150 3.84 -7.40 -18.17
CA ILE A 150 2.46 -7.83 -17.94
C ILE A 150 1.51 -7.05 -18.84
N VAL A 151 1.67 -5.73 -18.85
CA VAL A 151 0.88 -4.82 -19.67
C VAL A 151 1.67 -4.64 -20.96
N PRO A 152 1.20 -5.17 -22.10
CA PRO A 152 1.89 -5.01 -23.37
C PRO A 152 2.12 -3.51 -23.61
N GLY A 153 3.35 -3.14 -23.93
CA GLY A 153 3.57 -1.92 -24.69
C GLY A 153 3.10 -2.21 -26.11
N ASP A 154 2.15 -1.42 -26.61
CA ASP A 154 1.79 -1.48 -28.03
C ASP A 154 3.04 -1.49 -28.93
#